data_AF-A0A101G7A2-F1
#
_entry.id   AF-A0A101G7A2-F1
#
_cell.length_a   1.000
_cell.length_b   1.000
_cell.length_c   1.000
_cell.angle_alpha   90.00
_cell.angle_beta   90.00
_cell.angle_gamma   90.00
#
_symmetry.space_group_name_H-M   'P 1'
#
loop_
_entity.id
_entity.type
_entity.pdbx_description
1 polymer ?
#
loop_
_entity_poly.entity_id
_entity_poly.type
_entity_poly.pdbx_seq_one_letter_code
_entity_poly.pdbx_strand_id
1 'polypeptide(L)' 'MVHQIFQRTGLPPDEFWAKPRGSQLFMLASTQIVLEEERQRDKSIEALTQRR' A
#
# COMPACT_ATOMS: atom_id res chain seq x y z
N MET A 1 -0.84 4.57 5.94
CA MET A 1 -1.01 3.18 5.46
C MET A 1 -2.47 2.80 5.34
N VAL A 2 -3.27 2.82 6.41
CA VAL A 2 -4.68 2.37 6.35
C VAL A 2 -5.53 3.16 5.34
N HIS A 3 -5.27 4.47 5.19
CA HIS A 3 -5.90 5.28 4.15
C HIS A 3 -5.71 4.73 2.72
N GLN A 4 -4.53 4.20 2.40
CA GLN A 4 -4.25 3.60 1.09
C GLN A 4 -5.02 2.30 0.88
N ILE A 5 -5.29 1.54 1.95
CA ILE A 5 -6.16 0.37 1.89
C ILE A 5 -7.56 0.81 1.46
N PHE A 6 -8.12 1.82 2.12
CA PHE A 6 -9.48 2.28 1.84
C PHE A 6 -9.63 2.80 0.42
N GLN A 7 -8.68 3.62 -0.05
CA GLN A 7 -8.74 4.16 -1.40
C GLN A 7 -8.57 3.09 -2.49
N ARG A 8 -7.67 2.11 -2.29
CA ARG A 8 -7.36 1.11 -3.32
C ARG A 8 -8.35 -0.03 -3.36
N THR A 9 -8.88 -0.44 -2.21
CA THR A 9 -9.78 -1.60 -2.11
C THR A 9 -11.26 -1.19 -2.08
N GLY A 10 -11.56 0.09 -1.84
CA GLY A 10 -12.92 0.55 -1.59
C GLY A 10 -13.49 0.07 -0.25
N LEU A 11 -12.68 -0.62 0.58
CA LEU A 11 -13.11 -1.12 1.87
C LEU A 11 -13.36 0.07 2.81
N PRO A 12 -14.58 0.22 3.35
CA PRO A 12 -14.85 1.32 4.26
C PRO A 12 -14.18 1.05 5.62
N PRO A 13 -13.88 2.11 6.39
CA PRO A 13 -13.07 1.98 7.60
C PRO A 13 -13.69 1.07 8.67
N ASP A 14 -15.00 1.13 8.84
CA ASP A 14 -15.77 0.30 9.77
C ASP A 14 -15.63 -1.19 9.45
N GLU A 15 -15.75 -1.58 8.19
CA GLU A 15 -15.54 -2.96 7.76
C GLU A 15 -14.12 -3.44 7.97
N PHE A 16 -13.12 -2.57 7.87
CA PHE A 16 -11.74 -2.92 8.19
C PHE A 16 -11.56 -3.22 9.68
N TRP A 17 -12.09 -2.36 10.55
CA TRP A 17 -11.97 -2.51 12.00
C TRP A 17 -12.79 -3.67 12.55
N ALA A 18 -13.89 -4.03 11.89
CA ALA A 18 -14.69 -5.21 12.24
C ALA A 18 -13.98 -6.54 11.97
N LYS A 19 -12.96 -6.57 11.09
CA LYS A 19 -12.23 -7.81 10.77
C LYS A 19 -11.38 -8.32 11.93
N PRO A 20 -11.14 -9.63 12.04
CA PRO A 20 -10.20 -10.19 13.02
C PRO A 20 -8.82 -9.56 12.91
N ARG A 21 -8.12 -9.45 14.05
CA ARG A 21 -6.82 -8.78 14.12
C ARG A 21 -5.78 -9.34 13.12
N GLY A 22 -5.77 -10.66 12.92
CA GLY A 22 -4.89 -11.30 11.95
C GLY A 22 -5.14 -10.82 10.51
N SER A 23 -6.41 -10.70 10.12
CA SER A 23 -6.79 -10.17 8.80
C SER A 23 -6.41 -8.71 8.65
N GLN A 24 -6.61 -7.88 9.68
CA GLN A 24 -6.18 -6.48 9.67
C GLN A 24 -4.67 -6.36 9.44
N LEU A 25 -3.88 -7.14 10.20
CA LEU A 25 -2.41 -7.15 10.08
C LEU A 25 -1.96 -7.60 8.70
N PHE A 26 -2.57 -8.66 8.17
CA PHE A 26 -2.27 -9.15 6.83
C PHE A 26 -2.54 -8.09 5.74
N MET A 27 -3.67 -7.39 5.82
CA MET A 27 -4.01 -6.32 4.89
C MET A 27 -3.02 -5.15 4.97
N LEU A 28 -2.62 -4.77 6.19
CA LEU A 28 -1.61 -3.72 6.41
C LEU A 28 -0.25 -4.10 5.83
N ALA A 29 0.23 -5.31 6.14
CA ALA A 29 1.51 -5.81 5.64
C ALA A 29 1.54 -5.91 4.11
N SER A 30 0.47 -6.46 3.51
CA SER A 30 0.35 -6.56 2.05
C SER A 30 0.41 -5.19 1.38
N THR A 31 -0.30 -4.22 1.95
CA THR A 31 -0.32 -2.84 1.41
C THR A 31 1.03 -2.16 1.56
N GLN A 32 1.75 -2.43 2.65
CA GLN A 32 3.09 -1.91 2.86
C GLN A 32 4.08 -2.42 1.80
N ILE A 33 4.01 -3.70 1.43
CA ILE A 33 4.86 -4.28 0.38
C ILE A 33 4.63 -3.57 -0.96
N VAL A 34 3.36 -3.44 -1.38
CA VAL A 34 3.01 -2.78 -2.64
C VAL A 34 3.52 -1.34 -2.69
N LEU A 35 3.36 -0.58 -1.60
CA LEU A 35 3.82 0.81 -1.54
C LEU A 35 5.35 0.94 -1.58
N GLU A 36 6.08 -0.02 -1.02
CA GLU A 36 7.53 -0.03 -1.13
C GLU A 36 7.98 -0.36 -2.56
N GLU A 37 7.33 -1.34 -3.21
CA GLU A 37 7.61 -1.67 -4.62
C GLU A 37 7.35 -0.49 -5.56
N GLU A 38 6.23 0.23 -5.37
CA GLU A 38 5.93 1.45 -6.12
C GLU A 38 7.01 2.51 -5.92
N ARG A 39 7.43 2.76 -4.68
CA ARG A 39 8.50 3.71 -4.37
C ARG A 39 9.82 3.34 -5.04
N GLN A 40 10.18 2.06 -5.06
CA GLN A 40 11.40 1.60 -5.72
C GLN A 40 11.31 1.75 -7.23
N ARG A 41 10.13 1.49 -7.81
CA ARG A 41 9.86 1.73 -9.23
C ARG A 41 10.05 3.21 -9.57
N ASP A 42 9.46 4.11 -8.80
CA ASP A 42 9.56 5.56 -9.02
C ASP A 42 11.02 6.04 -8.97
N LYS A 43 11.79 5.58 -7.98
CA LYS A 43 13.24 5.87 -7.90
C LYS A 43 14.00 5.37 -9.12
N SER A 44 13.69 4.16 -9.61
CA SER A 44 14.36 3.62 -10.79
C SER A 44 14.04 4.43 -12.06
N ILE A 45 12.79 4.89 -12.21
CA ILE A 45 12.35 5.74 -13.32
C ILE A 45 13.05 7.11 -13.24
N GLU A 46 13.14 7.70 -12.05
CA GLU A 46 13.82 8.97 -11.83
C GLU A 46 15.32 8.85 -12.19
N ALA A 47 15.99 7.78 -11.74
CA ALA A 47 17.40 7.53 -12.06
C ALA A 47 17.65 7.31 -13.56
N LEU A 48 16.70 6.73 -14.29
CA LEU A 48 16.77 6.60 -15.74
C LEU A 48 16.56 7.94 -16.46
N THR A 49 15.65 8.76 -15.94
CA THR A 49 15.32 10.07 -16.51
C THR A 49 16.47 11.07 -16.33
N GLN A 50 17.16 11.04 -15.19
CA GLN A 50 18.30 11.94 -14.90
C GLN A 50 19.58 11.63 -15.69
N ARG A 51 19.66 10.44 -16.33
CA ARG A 51 20.82 10.04 -17.15
C ARG A 51 20.72 10.47 -18.62
N ARG A 52 19.64 11.15 -19.00
CA ARG A 52 19.32 11.53 -20.38
C ARG A 52 19.44 13.04 -20.56
#